data_AF-A0A7V0RKM7-F1
#
_entry.id   AF-A0A7V0RKM7-F1
#
_cell.length_a   1.000
_cell.length_b   1.000
_cell.length_c   1.000
_cell.angle_alpha   90.00
_cell.angle_beta   90.00
_cell.angle_gamma   90.00
#
_symmetry.space_group_name_H-M   'P 1'
#
loop_
_entity.id
_entity.type
_entity.pdbx_description
1 polymer ?
#
loop_
_entity_poly.entity_id
_entity_poly.type
_entity_poly.pdbx_seq_one_letter_code
_entity_poly.pdbx_strand_id
1 'polypeptide(L)'
;ELNLPDTGVALFTPAMVDMDYWLGAGGEGESSVGDLGTDAFSLRQTEPARQVELTEMIQRLYPGRCHGFVSFCPWRQVSDLHHNATVGAGSPRRMQTALETVQDAILNRGFVGVKLYPPMGFAPLGNAALPAEAFPPALANTPYEQDFGALLDEALLGLYRFCVAHDVPVMAHTAPSNGAGAFTNSAGEKIGYGARAHPAGWRKVLEQPGLSALKLNLAHFGGSRETAERRKWRTGIGALMDAYPNIYTDLAHYPEMLMDAFTGTGQRCGAAAQALDPIRKGFLAGEAGARRARRMLYGSDWSMLSKEFYYADYLPVVAHMYRRKIYGVGQGAERNAQAFLSHNAAEFLGLRAGDKARARLEAWYSRHGLDAAPLRRFDAVGG
;
A
#
# COMPACT_ATOMS: atom_id res chain seq x y z
N GLU A 1 8.24 -21.14 -27.57
CA GLU A 1 7.54 -19.98 -26.99
C GLU A 1 6.20 -20.44 -26.45
N LEU A 2 5.94 -20.23 -25.15
CA LEU A 2 4.62 -20.46 -24.57
C LEU A 2 3.74 -19.26 -24.92
N ASN A 3 2.95 -19.43 -25.97
CA ASN A 3 1.99 -18.44 -26.42
C ASN A 3 0.81 -18.43 -25.43
N LEU A 4 0.91 -17.63 -24.37
CA LEU A 4 -0.19 -17.36 -23.46
C LEU A 4 -1.07 -16.26 -24.10
N PRO A 5 -2.39 -16.43 -24.18
CA PRO A 5 -3.28 -15.43 -24.76
C PRO A 5 -3.17 -14.08 -24.04
N ASP A 6 -3.39 -12.98 -24.78
CA ASP A 6 -3.33 -11.57 -24.34
C ASP A 6 -4.37 -11.18 -23.24
N THR A 7 -4.98 -12.15 -22.57
CA THR A 7 -5.83 -11.97 -21.40
C THR A 7 -5.03 -12.25 -20.13
N GLY A 8 -4.47 -11.21 -19.50
CA GLY A 8 -3.66 -11.37 -18.27
C GLY A 8 -3.31 -10.06 -17.58
N VAL A 9 -2.62 -10.15 -16.43
CA VAL A 9 -2.13 -8.98 -15.68
C VAL A 9 -1.05 -8.27 -16.49
N ALA A 10 -1.33 -7.03 -16.92
CA ALA A 10 -0.40 -6.25 -17.73
C ALA A 10 0.81 -5.75 -16.91
N LEU A 11 0.56 -5.33 -15.66
CA LEU A 11 1.56 -4.89 -14.71
C LEU A 11 1.23 -5.43 -13.32
N PHE A 12 2.20 -6.09 -12.73
CA PHE A 12 2.18 -6.54 -11.34
C PHE A 12 2.99 -5.57 -10.48
N THR A 13 2.39 -5.07 -9.40
CA THR A 13 3.06 -4.14 -8.48
C THR A 13 3.15 -4.73 -7.08
N PRO A 14 4.13 -5.61 -6.80
CA PRO A 14 4.28 -6.19 -5.48
C PRO A 14 4.58 -5.10 -4.46
N ALA A 15 3.95 -5.16 -3.29
CA ALA A 15 4.15 -4.18 -2.24
C ALA A 15 4.89 -4.79 -1.05
N MET A 16 6.12 -4.35 -0.84
CA MET A 16 6.94 -4.78 0.29
C MET A 16 6.41 -4.19 1.59
N VAL A 17 6.57 -4.90 2.71
CA VAL A 17 6.27 -4.38 4.05
C VAL A 17 7.43 -4.74 4.96
N ASP A 18 7.90 -3.77 5.74
CA ASP A 18 8.91 -3.95 6.76
C ASP A 18 8.22 -3.98 8.13
N MET A 19 8.25 -5.14 8.76
CA MET A 19 7.55 -5.42 10.03
C MET A 19 8.53 -5.69 11.17
N ASP A 20 9.84 -5.73 10.91
CA ASP A 20 10.82 -6.40 11.77
C ASP A 20 10.83 -5.79 13.17
N TYR A 21 10.97 -4.47 13.27
CA TYR A 21 10.97 -3.76 14.55
C TYR A 21 9.67 -3.94 15.35
N TRP A 22 8.54 -4.01 14.66
CA TRP A 22 7.22 -4.05 15.30
C TRP A 22 6.83 -5.45 15.78
N LEU A 23 7.41 -6.49 15.18
CA LEU A 23 7.21 -7.89 15.54
C LEU A 23 8.35 -8.46 16.39
N GLY A 24 9.29 -7.63 16.87
CA GLY A 24 10.37 -8.02 17.76
C GLY A 24 11.58 -8.66 17.07
N ALA A 25 11.73 -8.49 15.76
CA ALA A 25 12.84 -9.00 14.96
C ALA A 25 13.87 -7.91 14.54
N GLY A 26 13.60 -6.62 14.81
CA GLY A 26 14.48 -5.50 14.51
C GLY A 26 15.22 -4.98 15.75
N GLY A 27 16.56 -5.12 15.80
CA GLY A 27 17.44 -4.58 16.83
C GLY A 27 18.84 -5.22 16.78
N GLU A 28 19.88 -4.51 17.23
CA GLU A 28 21.26 -5.07 17.34
C GLU A 28 21.41 -6.09 18.50
N GLY A 29 20.37 -6.26 19.33
CA GLY A 29 20.29 -7.34 20.30
C GLY A 29 19.74 -8.60 19.62
N GLU A 30 20.40 -9.73 19.83
CA GLU A 30 19.88 -11.06 19.49
C GLU A 30 18.38 -11.10 19.78
N SER A 31 17.58 -11.27 18.74
CA SER A 31 16.13 -11.36 18.86
C SER A 31 15.79 -12.43 19.88
N SER A 32 15.39 -12.03 21.09
CA SER A 32 14.78 -12.92 22.08
C SER A 32 13.33 -13.22 21.68
N VAL A 33 13.08 -13.45 20.39
CA VAL A 33 11.97 -14.29 19.96
C VAL A 33 12.43 -15.68 20.36
N GLY A 34 12.21 -16.01 21.64
CA GLY A 34 12.54 -17.32 22.17
C GLY A 34 11.94 -18.36 21.25
N ASP A 35 12.78 -19.26 20.76
CA ASP A 35 12.54 -20.70 20.64
C ASP A 35 11.06 -21.10 20.44
N LEU A 36 10.39 -20.47 19.48
CA LEU A 36 9.08 -20.84 18.99
C LEU A 36 9.30 -21.50 17.65
N GLY A 37 9.61 -22.79 17.73
CA GLY A 37 9.41 -23.70 16.62
C GLY A 37 10.62 -23.84 15.72
N THR A 38 11.24 -25.01 15.79
CA THR A 38 12.00 -25.61 14.71
C THR A 38 11.10 -25.82 13.48
N ASP A 39 10.80 -24.77 12.72
CA ASP A 39 10.23 -24.83 11.36
C ASP A 39 10.41 -23.50 10.62
N ALA A 40 11.01 -23.53 9.42
CA ALA A 40 11.12 -22.47 8.39
C ALA A 40 11.59 -21.03 8.77
N PHE A 41 11.66 -20.66 10.04
CA PHE A 41 11.90 -19.31 10.57
C PHE A 41 13.30 -19.12 11.18
N SER A 42 14.17 -20.11 11.08
CA SER A 42 15.60 -20.01 11.42
C SER A 42 16.44 -19.32 10.33
N LEU A 43 15.81 -18.83 9.25
CA LEU A 43 16.46 -18.02 8.24
C LEU A 43 16.55 -16.57 8.73
N ARG A 44 17.78 -16.03 8.72
CA ARG A 44 18.02 -14.60 8.93
C ARG A 44 17.09 -13.81 8.01
N GLN A 45 16.29 -12.91 8.58
CA GLN A 45 15.39 -12.06 7.81
C GLN A 45 16.22 -11.23 6.82
N THR A 46 15.72 -11.12 5.58
CA THR A 46 16.39 -10.35 4.54
C THR A 46 16.10 -8.87 4.76
N GLU A 47 17.14 -8.07 5.03
CA GLU A 47 17.03 -6.61 5.20
C GLU A 47 16.29 -5.94 4.03
N PRO A 48 15.53 -4.85 4.26
CA PRO A 48 14.78 -4.16 3.20
C PRO A 48 15.64 -3.76 1.99
N ALA A 49 16.87 -3.31 2.19
CA ALA A 49 17.79 -2.96 1.09
C ALA A 49 18.13 -4.17 0.20
N ARG A 50 18.28 -5.37 0.79
CA ARG A 50 18.49 -6.61 0.03
C ARG A 50 17.23 -7.08 -0.69
N GLN A 51 16.05 -6.87 -0.09
CA GLN A 51 14.78 -7.14 -0.77
C GLN A 51 14.56 -6.18 -1.96
N VAL A 52 15.02 -4.93 -1.85
CA VAL A 52 15.02 -3.96 -2.96
C VAL A 52 15.90 -4.46 -4.12
N GLU A 53 17.11 -4.94 -3.83
CA GLU A 53 18.00 -5.55 -4.84
C GLU A 53 17.35 -6.77 -5.52
N LEU A 54 16.78 -7.69 -4.74
CA LEU A 54 16.09 -8.86 -5.28
C LEU A 54 14.91 -8.47 -6.17
N THR A 55 14.10 -7.51 -5.72
CA THR A 55 12.97 -7.02 -6.50
C THR A 55 13.44 -6.39 -7.80
N GLU A 56 14.51 -5.59 -7.78
CA GLU A 56 15.10 -5.05 -9.01
C GLU A 56 15.51 -6.15 -9.99
N MET A 57 16.12 -7.24 -9.50
CA MET A 57 16.46 -8.39 -10.34
C MET A 57 15.20 -8.99 -10.98
N ILE A 58 14.10 -9.14 -10.23
CA ILE A 58 12.82 -9.62 -10.76
C ILE A 58 12.25 -8.66 -11.82
N GLN A 59 12.30 -7.35 -11.58
CA GLN A 59 11.83 -6.34 -12.55
C GLN A 59 12.61 -6.40 -13.86
N ARG A 60 13.93 -6.68 -13.81
CA ARG A 60 14.78 -6.85 -14.99
C ARG A 60 14.47 -8.12 -15.77
N LEU A 61 14.04 -9.19 -15.09
CA LEU A 61 13.59 -10.44 -15.73
C LEU A 61 12.22 -10.28 -16.41
N TYR A 62 11.39 -9.35 -15.92
CA TYR A 62 10.03 -9.11 -16.43
C TYR A 62 9.79 -7.63 -16.78
N PRO A 63 10.58 -7.05 -17.72
CA PRO A 63 10.47 -5.65 -18.07
C PRO A 63 9.06 -5.33 -18.57
N GLY A 64 8.50 -4.25 -18.03
CA GLY A 64 7.18 -3.72 -18.33
C GLY A 64 6.05 -4.47 -17.65
N ARG A 65 6.35 -5.55 -16.92
CA ARG A 65 5.34 -6.42 -16.30
C ARG A 65 5.44 -6.47 -14.77
N CYS A 66 6.56 -6.06 -14.18
CA CYS A 66 6.72 -6.02 -12.73
C CYS A 66 7.43 -4.72 -12.31
N HIS A 67 6.83 -3.96 -11.38
CA HIS A 67 7.48 -2.84 -10.70
C HIS A 67 6.99 -2.70 -9.26
N GLY A 68 7.91 -2.76 -8.29
CA GLY A 68 7.58 -2.86 -6.88
C GLY A 68 7.19 -1.53 -6.21
N PHE A 69 6.51 -1.67 -5.07
CA PHE A 69 6.46 -0.64 -4.03
C PHE A 69 7.46 -1.01 -2.93
N VAL A 70 8.33 -0.05 -2.59
CA VAL A 70 9.34 -0.22 -1.53
C VAL A 70 8.68 -0.01 -0.17
N SER A 71 9.09 -0.77 0.84
CA SER A 71 8.60 -0.59 2.21
C SER A 71 9.25 0.64 2.86
N PHE A 72 8.53 1.29 3.76
CA PHE A 72 9.11 2.25 4.69
C PHE A 72 8.62 1.96 6.11
N CYS A 73 9.56 1.76 7.03
CA CYS A 73 9.29 1.64 8.45
C CYS A 73 9.82 2.88 9.19
N PRO A 74 8.95 3.69 9.81
CA PRO A 74 9.40 4.89 10.51
C PRO A 74 10.22 4.56 11.76
N TRP A 75 9.98 3.43 12.43
CA TRP A 75 10.86 3.00 13.55
C TRP A 75 12.28 2.71 13.05
N ARG A 76 12.42 1.93 11.96
CA ARG A 76 13.74 1.68 11.36
C ARG A 76 14.44 2.99 11.02
N GLN A 77 13.74 3.94 10.39
CA GLN A 77 14.31 5.26 10.10
C GLN A 77 14.85 5.96 11.36
N VAL A 78 14.11 5.95 12.46
CA VAL A 78 14.54 6.54 13.73
C VAL A 78 15.78 5.83 14.28
N SER A 79 15.77 4.50 14.26
CA SER A 79 16.90 3.68 14.70
C SER A 79 18.16 3.95 13.88
N ASP A 80 18.05 3.94 12.55
CA ASP A 80 19.17 4.16 11.63
C ASP A 80 19.78 5.55 11.80
N LEU A 81 18.92 6.58 11.97
CA LEU A 81 19.37 7.95 12.22
C LEU A 81 20.12 8.06 13.54
N HIS A 82 19.61 7.43 14.61
CA HIS A 82 20.24 7.45 15.92
C HIS A 82 21.61 6.73 15.89
N HIS A 83 21.68 5.57 15.25
CA HIS A 83 22.94 4.85 15.05
C HIS A 83 23.95 5.70 14.28
N ASN A 84 23.53 6.27 13.15
CA ASN A 84 24.38 7.09 12.31
C ASN A 84 24.88 8.36 13.01
N ALA A 85 24.07 8.96 13.89
CA ALA A 85 24.48 10.07 14.74
C ALA A 85 25.57 9.66 15.75
N THR A 86 25.48 8.43 16.28
CA THR A 86 26.45 7.88 17.24
C THR A 86 27.79 7.54 16.59
N VAL A 87 27.78 6.95 15.38
CA VAL A 87 29.03 6.54 14.71
C VAL A 87 29.66 7.65 13.86
N GLY A 88 28.90 8.68 13.47
CA GLY A 88 29.34 9.80 12.64
C GLY A 88 29.25 9.53 11.13
N ALA A 89 29.02 10.58 10.34
CA ALA A 89 28.71 10.49 8.91
C ALA A 89 29.82 9.87 8.03
N GLY A 90 31.09 10.00 8.42
CA GLY A 90 32.23 9.43 7.70
C GLY A 90 32.61 8.01 8.13
N SER A 91 31.87 7.42 9.08
CA SER A 91 32.21 6.12 9.65
C SER A 91 31.89 4.97 8.69
N PRO A 92 32.77 3.96 8.56
CA PRO A 92 32.45 2.75 7.80
C PRO A 92 31.33 1.92 8.45
N ARG A 93 30.93 2.24 9.70
CA ARG A 93 29.80 1.63 10.40
C ARG A 93 28.47 2.32 10.14
N ARG A 94 28.46 3.43 9.37
CA ARG A 94 27.24 4.13 9.00
C ARG A 94 26.36 3.21 8.14
N MET A 95 25.09 3.09 8.49
CA MET A 95 24.11 2.31 7.75
C MET A 95 23.30 3.18 6.78
N GLN A 96 22.84 2.58 5.68
CA GLN A 96 21.84 3.20 4.81
C GLN A 96 20.52 3.28 5.58
N THR A 97 19.95 4.48 5.69
CA THR A 97 18.68 4.65 6.41
C THR A 97 17.49 4.10 5.62
N ALA A 98 16.38 3.82 6.28
CA ALA A 98 15.14 3.43 5.62
C ALA A 98 14.69 4.43 4.52
N LEU A 99 14.83 5.73 4.76
CA LEU A 99 14.51 6.78 3.78
C LEU A 99 15.49 6.76 2.60
N GLU A 100 16.78 6.56 2.85
CA GLU A 100 17.79 6.40 1.79
C GLU A 100 17.54 5.14 0.96
N THR A 101 17.05 4.07 1.58
CA THR A 101 16.62 2.84 0.89
C THR A 101 15.44 3.13 -0.04
N VAL A 102 14.45 3.89 0.43
CA VAL A 102 13.32 4.34 -0.41
C VAL A 102 13.80 5.21 -1.57
N GLN A 103 14.66 6.18 -1.30
CA GLN A 103 15.20 7.10 -2.30
C GLN A 103 15.95 6.32 -3.39
N ASP A 104 16.82 5.38 -3.01
CA ASP A 104 17.55 4.54 -3.94
C ASP A 104 16.61 3.65 -4.77
N ALA A 105 15.64 3.00 -4.13
CA ALA A 105 14.65 2.16 -4.81
C ALA A 105 13.89 2.92 -5.91
N ILE A 106 13.40 4.12 -5.58
CA ILE A 106 12.58 4.96 -6.47
C ILE A 106 13.40 5.62 -7.57
N LEU A 107 14.57 6.18 -7.23
CA LEU A 107 15.35 6.98 -8.18
C LEU A 107 16.22 6.09 -9.07
N ASN A 108 16.71 4.98 -8.53
CA ASN A 108 17.75 4.20 -9.17
C ASN A 108 17.35 2.80 -9.58
N ARG A 109 16.30 2.20 -8.98
CA ARG A 109 16.02 0.76 -9.13
C ARG A 109 14.62 0.43 -9.68
N GLY A 110 13.96 1.39 -10.32
CA GLY A 110 12.72 1.14 -11.06
C GLY A 110 11.49 0.86 -10.20
N PHE A 111 11.50 1.18 -8.91
CA PHE A 111 10.30 1.13 -8.07
C PHE A 111 9.34 2.28 -8.40
N VAL A 112 8.04 2.01 -8.27
CA VAL A 112 6.98 2.96 -8.69
C VAL A 112 6.24 3.62 -7.53
N GLY A 113 6.51 3.22 -6.29
CA GLY A 113 5.84 3.82 -5.12
C GLY A 113 6.36 3.30 -3.79
N VAL A 114 5.77 3.80 -2.71
CA VAL A 114 6.10 3.41 -1.33
C VAL A 114 4.90 2.76 -0.65
N LYS A 115 5.12 1.65 0.06
CA LYS A 115 4.11 0.98 0.87
C LYS A 115 4.29 1.34 2.34
N LEU A 116 3.21 1.78 2.97
CA LEU A 116 3.10 1.97 4.42
C LEU A 116 2.09 1.00 5.03
N TYR A 117 2.41 0.54 6.24
CA TYR A 117 1.57 -0.37 7.01
C TYR A 117 1.34 0.14 8.44
N PRO A 118 0.52 1.20 8.63
CA PRO A 118 0.17 1.75 9.94
C PRO A 118 -0.26 0.73 11.01
N PRO A 119 -0.96 -0.39 10.68
CA PRO A 119 -1.31 -1.41 11.67
C PRO A 119 -0.12 -2.03 12.42
N MET A 120 1.11 -1.84 11.93
CA MET A 120 2.31 -2.23 12.68
C MET A 120 2.49 -1.47 13.99
N GLY A 121 1.92 -0.28 14.13
CA GLY A 121 2.01 0.47 15.39
C GLY A 121 2.39 1.93 15.22
N PHE A 122 2.10 2.56 14.09
CA PHE A 122 2.23 4.01 13.92
C PHE A 122 1.01 4.56 13.20
N ALA A 123 0.57 5.77 13.56
CA ALA A 123 -0.41 6.53 12.81
C ALA A 123 0.28 7.26 11.64
N PRO A 124 -0.45 7.63 10.56
CA PRO A 124 0.10 8.47 9.48
C PRO A 124 0.69 9.80 9.98
N LEU A 125 0.08 10.39 11.03
CA LEU A 125 0.61 11.56 11.73
C LEU A 125 -0.06 11.69 13.11
N GLY A 126 0.64 12.32 14.06
CA GLY A 126 0.17 12.60 15.41
C GLY A 126 0.55 11.50 16.39
N ASN A 127 1.66 10.80 16.12
CA ASN A 127 2.24 9.83 17.03
C ASN A 127 2.83 10.51 18.26
N ALA A 128 3.26 11.77 18.17
CA ALA A 128 3.76 12.55 19.31
C ALA A 128 2.74 12.75 20.44
N ALA A 129 1.45 12.66 20.13
CA ALA A 129 0.36 12.80 21.11
C ALA A 129 -0.04 11.47 21.78
N LEU A 130 0.58 10.35 21.38
CA LEU A 130 0.29 9.05 21.95
C LEU A 130 1.11 8.84 23.24
N PRO A 131 0.52 8.22 24.27
CA PRO A 131 1.26 7.90 25.49
C PRO A 131 2.29 6.78 25.23
N ALA A 132 3.29 6.64 26.10
CA ALA A 132 4.38 5.67 25.92
C ALA A 132 3.86 4.22 25.81
N GLU A 133 2.82 3.87 26.57
CA GLU A 133 2.16 2.57 26.57
C GLU A 133 1.46 2.26 25.24
N ALA A 134 1.27 3.27 24.38
CA ALA A 134 0.79 3.07 23.02
C ALA A 134 1.86 2.52 22.08
N PHE A 135 3.11 2.32 22.51
CA PHE A 135 4.14 1.72 21.68
C PHE A 135 4.56 0.34 22.22
N PRO A 136 5.11 -0.55 21.36
CA PRO A 136 5.53 -1.88 21.81
C PRO A 136 6.54 -1.84 22.95
N PRO A 137 6.51 -2.82 23.88
CA PRO A 137 7.48 -2.90 24.98
C PRO A 137 8.95 -2.96 24.54
N ALA A 138 9.24 -3.42 23.32
CA ALA A 138 10.58 -3.42 22.75
C ALA A 138 11.17 -2.00 22.55
N LEU A 139 10.35 -0.96 22.63
CA LEU A 139 10.81 0.43 22.68
C LEU A 139 11.48 0.76 24.01
N ALA A 140 11.07 0.11 25.10
CA ALA A 140 11.66 0.30 26.41
C ALA A 140 13.15 -0.04 26.32
N ASN A 141 14.00 0.84 26.83
CA ASN A 141 15.47 0.76 26.74
C ASN A 141 16.10 1.19 25.40
N THR A 142 15.33 1.78 24.48
CA THR A 142 15.93 2.49 23.34
C THR A 142 16.37 3.89 23.77
N PRO A 143 17.45 4.44 23.19
CA PRO A 143 17.95 5.78 23.55
C PRO A 143 17.04 6.93 23.10
N TYR A 144 15.96 6.62 22.37
CA TYR A 144 14.99 7.56 21.82
C TYR A 144 13.55 7.29 22.30
N GLU A 145 13.37 6.47 23.35
CA GLU A 145 12.06 6.11 23.90
C GLU A 145 11.18 7.33 24.22
N GLN A 146 11.75 8.34 24.87
CA GLN A 146 11.03 9.52 25.35
C GLN A 146 10.42 10.36 24.22
N ASP A 147 11.14 10.48 23.10
CA ASP A 147 10.73 11.31 21.95
C ASP A 147 10.17 10.47 20.79
N PHE A 148 9.96 9.16 21.00
CA PHE A 148 9.72 8.22 19.92
C PHE A 148 8.53 8.62 19.03
N GLY A 149 7.41 9.03 19.63
CA GLY A 149 6.25 9.48 18.88
C GLY A 149 6.53 10.69 17.97
N ALA A 150 7.29 11.67 18.46
CA ALA A 150 7.69 12.83 17.66
C ALA A 150 8.67 12.46 16.55
N LEU A 151 9.61 11.56 16.85
CA LEU A 151 10.58 11.05 15.87
C LEU A 151 9.92 10.23 14.76
N LEU A 152 8.86 9.46 15.08
CA LEU A 152 8.03 8.78 14.07
C LEU A 152 7.33 9.78 13.14
N ASP A 153 6.74 10.83 13.71
CA ASP A 153 6.08 11.89 12.92
C ASP A 153 7.09 12.58 11.99
N GLU A 154 8.28 12.93 12.47
CA GLU A 154 9.35 13.52 11.64
C GLU A 154 9.84 12.57 10.53
N ALA A 155 10.02 11.29 10.83
CA ALA A 155 10.39 10.27 9.85
C ALA A 155 9.34 10.15 8.73
N LEU A 156 8.06 10.12 9.09
CA LEU A 156 6.95 10.05 8.13
C LEU A 156 6.82 11.33 7.31
N LEU A 157 6.93 12.50 7.93
CA LEU A 157 6.92 13.78 7.22
C LEU A 157 8.10 13.88 6.23
N GLY A 158 9.28 13.38 6.59
CA GLY A 158 10.43 13.26 5.69
C GLY A 158 10.11 12.44 4.44
N LEU A 159 9.48 11.27 4.64
CA LEU A 159 8.99 10.44 3.53
C LEU A 159 7.96 11.18 2.67
N TYR A 160 6.95 11.81 3.27
CA TYR A 160 5.87 12.47 2.53
C TYR A 160 6.39 13.64 1.69
N ARG A 161 7.31 14.44 2.24
CA ARG A 161 7.97 15.52 1.50
C ARG A 161 8.75 14.98 0.30
N PHE A 162 9.49 13.88 0.48
CA PHE A 162 10.16 13.21 -0.64
C PHE A 162 9.14 12.74 -1.70
N CYS A 163 8.05 12.10 -1.29
CA CYS A 163 7.03 11.61 -2.21
C CYS A 163 6.37 12.74 -3.01
N VAL A 164 6.05 13.88 -2.39
CA VAL A 164 5.51 15.04 -3.10
C VAL A 164 6.54 15.62 -4.08
N ALA A 165 7.78 15.84 -3.64
CA ALA A 165 8.82 16.44 -4.47
C ALA A 165 9.11 15.62 -5.74
N HIS A 166 9.12 14.29 -5.59
CA HIS A 166 9.44 13.36 -6.66
C HIS A 166 8.21 12.78 -7.38
N ASP A 167 6.99 13.19 -7.02
CA ASP A 167 5.75 12.62 -7.57
C ASP A 167 5.74 11.09 -7.46
N VAL A 168 5.84 10.61 -6.22
CA VAL A 168 5.87 9.19 -5.86
C VAL A 168 4.58 8.85 -5.10
N PRO A 169 3.79 7.89 -5.57
CA PRO A 169 2.59 7.46 -4.87
C PRO A 169 2.92 6.68 -3.59
N VAL A 170 2.08 6.89 -2.57
CA VAL A 170 2.06 6.09 -1.35
C VAL A 170 0.85 5.16 -1.39
N MET A 171 1.08 3.88 -1.18
CA MET A 171 0.03 2.91 -0.87
C MET A 171 0.01 2.66 0.63
N ALA A 172 -1.12 2.86 1.29
CA ALA A 172 -1.24 2.67 2.72
C ALA A 172 -2.35 1.69 3.07
N HIS A 173 -2.05 0.71 3.91
CA HIS A 173 -3.09 -0.16 4.46
C HIS A 173 -4.13 0.69 5.21
N THR A 174 -5.40 0.62 4.80
CA THR A 174 -6.51 1.43 5.33
C THR A 174 -7.71 0.55 5.64
N ALA A 175 -7.51 -0.39 6.56
CA ALA A 175 -8.54 -1.23 7.16
C ALA A 175 -8.22 -1.52 8.64
N PRO A 176 -9.24 -1.72 9.51
CA PRO A 176 -9.04 -2.04 10.92
C PRO A 176 -8.71 -3.53 11.12
N SER A 177 -7.59 -4.01 10.56
CA SER A 177 -7.20 -5.43 10.62
C SER A 177 -5.68 -5.61 10.71
N ASN A 178 -5.25 -6.85 11.00
CA ASN A 178 -3.85 -7.30 10.94
C ASN A 178 -2.87 -6.39 11.70
N GLY A 179 -3.28 -5.89 12.87
CA GLY A 179 -2.43 -5.06 13.72
C GLY A 179 -1.41 -5.89 14.50
N ALA A 180 -0.19 -5.36 14.67
CA ALA A 180 0.90 -6.04 15.40
C ALA A 180 0.71 -6.05 16.93
N GLY A 181 -0.24 -5.28 17.44
CA GLY A 181 -0.45 -5.16 18.88
C GLY A 181 -1.70 -4.36 19.24
N ALA A 182 -1.82 -4.08 20.52
CA ALA A 182 -2.87 -3.24 21.09
C ALA A 182 -2.33 -2.53 22.34
N PHE A 183 -2.94 -1.42 22.72
CA PHE A 183 -2.66 -0.72 23.98
C PHE A 183 -3.95 -0.40 24.71
N THR A 184 -3.87 -0.12 26.01
CA THR A 184 -5.00 0.35 26.81
C THR A 184 -4.88 1.86 26.99
N ASN A 185 -5.91 2.61 26.62
CA ASN A 185 -5.92 4.07 26.80
C ASN A 185 -6.20 4.46 28.26
N SER A 186 -6.14 5.76 28.57
CA SER A 186 -6.40 6.28 29.92
C SER A 186 -7.83 6.05 30.43
N ALA A 187 -8.78 5.73 29.54
CA ALA A 187 -10.15 5.36 29.88
C ALA A 187 -10.32 3.84 30.14
N GLY A 188 -9.25 3.06 30.07
CA GLY A 188 -9.29 1.60 30.25
C GLY A 188 -9.73 0.82 29.01
N GLU A 189 -9.85 1.47 27.85
CA GLU A 189 -10.27 0.82 26.61
C GLU A 189 -9.07 0.22 25.86
N LYS A 190 -9.19 -1.04 25.43
CA LYS A 190 -8.17 -1.72 24.62
C LYS A 190 -8.32 -1.32 23.15
N ILE A 191 -7.30 -0.66 22.60
CA ILE A 191 -7.23 -0.18 21.22
C ILE A 191 -6.20 -1.00 20.44
N GLY A 192 -6.68 -1.75 19.45
CA GLY A 192 -5.82 -2.47 18.50
C GLY A 192 -5.07 -1.52 17.56
N TYR A 193 -3.83 -1.84 17.21
CA TYR A 193 -3.02 -1.03 16.29
C TYR A 193 -3.61 -0.94 14.88
N GLY A 194 -4.48 -1.87 14.48
CA GLY A 194 -5.27 -1.74 13.24
C GLY A 194 -6.07 -0.43 13.15
N ALA A 195 -6.47 0.17 14.29
CA ALA A 195 -7.12 1.47 14.32
C ALA A 195 -6.23 2.63 13.82
N ARG A 196 -4.90 2.48 13.84
CA ARG A 196 -3.95 3.51 13.36
C ARG A 196 -4.01 3.73 11.85
N ALA A 197 -4.55 2.76 11.11
CA ALA A 197 -4.80 2.87 9.68
C ALA A 197 -6.00 3.75 9.32
N HIS A 198 -6.71 4.34 10.29
CA HIS A 198 -7.94 5.09 10.06
C HIS A 198 -7.70 6.32 9.15
N PRO A 199 -8.61 6.63 8.18
CA PRO A 199 -8.46 7.76 7.25
C PRO A 199 -8.31 9.13 7.93
N ALA A 200 -8.78 9.28 9.17
CA ALA A 200 -8.59 10.52 9.95
C ALA A 200 -7.11 10.86 10.18
N GLY A 201 -6.21 9.87 10.26
CA GLY A 201 -4.77 10.13 10.34
C GLY A 201 -4.24 10.77 9.05
N TRP A 202 -4.71 10.31 7.90
CA TRP A 202 -4.34 10.86 6.59
C TRP A 202 -4.85 12.27 6.35
N ARG A 203 -6.01 12.63 6.92
CA ARG A 203 -6.49 14.03 6.92
C ARG A 203 -5.43 14.97 7.52
N LYS A 204 -4.88 14.62 8.68
CA LYS A 204 -3.86 15.43 9.36
C LYS A 204 -2.60 15.62 8.50
N VAL A 205 -2.21 14.60 7.73
CA VAL A 205 -1.09 14.66 6.77
C VAL A 205 -1.40 15.64 5.65
N LEU A 206 -2.56 15.51 5.01
CA LEU A 206 -2.95 16.32 3.84
C LEU A 206 -3.20 17.79 4.19
N GLU A 207 -3.50 18.08 5.46
CA GLU A 207 -3.63 19.44 6.01
C GLU A 207 -2.27 20.11 6.29
N GLN A 208 -1.15 19.37 6.27
CA GLN A 208 0.18 19.96 6.42
C GLN A 208 0.56 20.81 5.20
N PRO A 209 1.27 21.94 5.40
CA PRO A 209 1.77 22.76 4.31
C PRO A 209 2.58 21.94 3.28
N GLY A 210 2.19 22.04 2.01
CA GLY A 210 2.87 21.36 0.90
C GLY A 210 2.52 19.87 0.74
N LEU A 211 1.73 19.25 1.63
CA LEU A 211 1.39 17.83 1.54
C LEU A 211 0.00 17.54 0.94
N SER A 212 -0.80 18.56 0.63
CA SER A 212 -2.12 18.39 -0.02
C SER A 212 -2.04 17.74 -1.41
N ALA A 213 -0.86 17.79 -2.04
CA ALA A 213 -0.59 17.19 -3.35
C ALA A 213 -0.16 15.71 -3.28
N LEU A 214 0.02 15.14 -2.07
CA LEU A 214 0.45 13.75 -1.90
C LEU A 214 -0.49 12.78 -2.65
N LYS A 215 0.08 11.94 -3.51
CA LYS A 215 -0.63 10.84 -4.18
C LYS A 215 -0.75 9.66 -3.22
N LEU A 216 -1.97 9.31 -2.84
CA LEU A 216 -2.22 8.32 -1.79
C LEU A 216 -3.30 7.33 -2.21
N ASN A 217 -3.00 6.04 -2.12
CA ASN A 217 -3.99 4.97 -2.17
C ASN A 217 -4.30 4.47 -0.75
N LEU A 218 -5.53 4.68 -0.31
CA LEU A 218 -6.11 4.17 0.92
C LEU A 218 -6.58 2.72 0.72
N ALA A 219 -5.62 1.79 0.73
CA ALA A 219 -5.83 0.39 0.35
C ALA A 219 -6.85 -0.35 1.23
N HIS A 220 -7.51 -1.35 0.65
CA HIS A 220 -8.55 -2.19 1.26
C HIS A 220 -9.88 -1.48 1.57
N PHE A 221 -10.02 -0.20 1.22
CA PHE A 221 -11.29 0.54 1.25
C PHE A 221 -12.07 0.42 2.58
N GLY A 222 -11.37 0.51 3.71
CA GLY A 222 -11.97 0.39 5.04
C GLY A 222 -12.55 -0.99 5.33
N GLY A 223 -12.00 -2.04 4.69
CA GLY A 223 -12.45 -3.42 4.81
C GLY A 223 -12.54 -3.87 6.27
N SER A 224 -13.77 -3.98 6.79
CA SER A 224 -14.05 -4.47 8.14
C SER A 224 -15.16 -5.51 8.10
N ARG A 225 -15.08 -6.48 9.01
CA ARG A 225 -16.16 -7.46 9.26
C ARG A 225 -17.39 -6.78 9.86
N GLU A 226 -17.20 -5.72 10.64
CA GLU A 226 -18.30 -4.97 11.25
C GLU A 226 -18.87 -3.92 10.30
N THR A 227 -20.18 -3.99 10.07
CA THR A 227 -20.86 -3.13 9.09
C THR A 227 -20.82 -1.64 9.46
N ALA A 228 -20.99 -1.32 10.76
CA ALA A 228 -20.96 0.07 11.24
C ALA A 228 -19.56 0.68 11.07
N GLU A 229 -18.52 -0.05 11.49
CA GLU A 229 -17.13 0.42 11.37
C GLU A 229 -16.71 0.54 9.90
N ARG A 230 -17.05 -0.45 9.06
CA ARG A 230 -16.84 -0.37 7.61
C ARG A 230 -17.47 0.88 6.98
N ARG A 231 -18.68 1.25 7.41
CA ARG A 231 -19.36 2.47 6.91
C ARG A 231 -18.63 3.73 7.34
N LYS A 232 -18.19 3.80 8.61
CA LYS A 232 -17.42 4.94 9.14
C LYS A 232 -16.12 5.16 8.36
N TRP A 233 -15.35 4.10 8.15
CA TRP A 233 -14.09 4.17 7.40
C TRP A 233 -14.31 4.60 5.95
N ARG A 234 -15.26 3.99 5.25
CA ARG A 234 -15.59 4.37 3.85
C ARG A 234 -16.09 5.81 3.74
N THR A 235 -16.81 6.31 4.74
CA THR A 235 -17.22 7.71 4.80
C THR A 235 -16.00 8.63 4.92
N GLY A 236 -15.04 8.29 5.78
CA GLY A 236 -13.78 9.02 5.91
C GLY A 236 -12.95 9.02 4.62
N ILE A 237 -12.84 7.86 3.96
CA ILE A 237 -12.16 7.72 2.66
C ILE A 237 -12.85 8.60 1.61
N GLY A 238 -14.18 8.54 1.50
CA GLY A 238 -14.94 9.33 0.54
C GLY A 238 -14.77 10.84 0.75
N ALA A 239 -14.77 11.28 2.01
CA ALA A 239 -14.52 12.68 2.35
C ALA A 239 -13.12 13.16 1.93
N LEU A 240 -12.10 12.30 2.07
CA LEU A 240 -10.75 12.61 1.60
C LEU A 240 -10.67 12.66 0.07
N MET A 241 -11.27 11.69 -0.61
CA MET A 241 -11.32 11.67 -2.08
C MET A 241 -12.07 12.88 -2.64
N ASP A 242 -13.11 13.37 -1.98
CA ASP A 242 -13.83 14.56 -2.43
C ASP A 242 -13.01 15.84 -2.24
N ALA A 243 -12.30 15.95 -1.13
CA ALA A 243 -11.54 17.14 -0.77
C ALA A 243 -10.20 17.25 -1.53
N TYR A 244 -9.59 16.11 -1.86
CA TYR A 244 -8.25 16.07 -2.43
C TYR A 244 -8.23 15.26 -3.74
N PRO A 245 -7.73 15.81 -4.85
CA PRO A 245 -7.79 15.16 -6.16
C PRO A 245 -6.92 13.90 -6.24
N ASN A 246 -5.80 13.86 -5.50
CA ASN A 246 -4.78 12.83 -5.59
C ASN A 246 -4.99 11.62 -4.65
N ILE A 247 -6.21 11.46 -4.12
CA ILE A 247 -6.57 10.37 -3.21
C ILE A 247 -7.34 9.28 -3.96
N TYR A 248 -6.85 8.07 -3.81
CA TYR A 248 -7.33 6.84 -4.40
C TYR A 248 -7.69 5.83 -3.30
N THR A 249 -8.40 4.79 -3.68
CA THR A 249 -8.65 3.60 -2.85
C THR A 249 -8.67 2.37 -3.73
N ASP A 250 -8.34 1.20 -3.19
CA ASP A 250 -8.46 -0.08 -3.91
C ASP A 250 -9.48 -1.02 -3.31
N LEU A 251 -9.94 -1.99 -4.11
CA LEU A 251 -10.71 -3.14 -3.66
C LEU A 251 -9.82 -4.38 -3.59
N ALA A 252 -8.93 -4.43 -2.60
CA ALA A 252 -8.10 -5.59 -2.32
C ALA A 252 -8.70 -6.54 -1.26
N HIS A 253 -8.50 -7.84 -1.43
CA HIS A 253 -8.98 -8.91 -0.54
C HIS A 253 -10.48 -8.90 -0.23
N TYR A 254 -11.33 -9.10 -1.24
CA TYR A 254 -12.77 -9.30 -1.07
C TYR A 254 -13.12 -10.78 -1.24
N PRO A 255 -12.98 -11.62 -0.20
CA PRO A 255 -13.23 -13.07 -0.30
C PRO A 255 -14.67 -13.40 -0.73
N GLU A 256 -15.64 -12.50 -0.51
CA GLU A 256 -17.01 -12.64 -1.00
C GLU A 256 -17.10 -12.78 -2.52
N MET A 257 -16.06 -12.37 -3.27
CA MET A 257 -15.95 -12.60 -4.71
C MET A 257 -15.69 -14.06 -5.07
N LEU A 258 -15.19 -14.87 -4.14
CA LEU A 258 -14.86 -16.29 -4.34
C LEU A 258 -15.87 -17.23 -3.68
N MET A 259 -16.67 -16.75 -2.72
CA MET A 259 -17.63 -17.57 -1.97
C MET A 259 -18.78 -18.11 -2.82
N ASP A 260 -19.12 -17.39 -3.88
CA ASP A 260 -20.19 -17.78 -4.80
C ASP A 260 -19.59 -18.61 -5.93
N ALA A 261 -19.72 -19.95 -5.89
CA ALA A 261 -19.22 -20.86 -6.93
C ALA A 261 -19.58 -20.33 -8.33
N PHE A 262 -18.61 -19.76 -9.03
CA PHE A 262 -18.83 -19.06 -10.28
C PHE A 262 -19.05 -20.08 -11.40
N THR A 263 -20.25 -20.65 -11.51
CA THR A 263 -20.58 -21.63 -12.56
C THR A 263 -20.92 -21.00 -13.91
N GLY A 264 -20.31 -19.84 -14.24
CA GLY A 264 -20.44 -19.18 -15.54
C GLY A 264 -21.80 -18.56 -15.87
N THR A 265 -22.88 -18.89 -15.14
CA THR A 265 -24.24 -18.38 -15.39
C THR A 265 -24.64 -17.21 -14.49
N GLY A 266 -23.80 -16.85 -13.49
CA GLY A 266 -23.98 -15.66 -12.67
C GLY A 266 -25.28 -15.60 -11.86
N GLN A 267 -25.95 -16.74 -11.64
CA GLN A 267 -27.20 -16.85 -10.87
C GLN A 267 -26.98 -17.06 -9.37
N ARG A 268 -25.75 -17.34 -8.92
CA ARG A 268 -25.42 -17.58 -7.50
C ARG A 268 -24.51 -16.51 -6.88
N CYS A 269 -24.38 -15.31 -7.47
CA CYS A 269 -23.48 -14.26 -6.97
C CYS A 269 -24.09 -13.40 -5.83
N GLY A 270 -24.65 -14.06 -4.81
CA GLY A 270 -25.33 -13.39 -3.70
C GLY A 270 -24.39 -12.60 -2.79
N ALA A 271 -23.30 -13.23 -2.33
CA ALA A 271 -22.33 -12.61 -1.42
C ALA A 271 -21.60 -11.46 -2.11
N ALA A 272 -21.13 -11.67 -3.33
CA ALA A 272 -20.47 -10.63 -4.11
C ALA A 272 -21.40 -9.43 -4.39
N ALA A 273 -22.69 -9.68 -4.68
CA ALA A 273 -23.66 -8.61 -4.86
C ALA A 273 -23.90 -7.83 -3.55
N GLN A 274 -24.05 -8.52 -2.42
CA GLN A 274 -24.22 -7.88 -1.10
C GLN A 274 -23.01 -7.03 -0.71
N ALA A 275 -21.80 -7.45 -1.07
CA ALA A 275 -20.59 -6.68 -0.82
C ALA A 275 -20.49 -5.41 -1.69
N LEU A 276 -20.87 -5.48 -2.96
CA LEU A 276 -20.75 -4.38 -3.93
C LEU A 276 -21.92 -3.39 -3.92
N ASP A 277 -23.14 -3.82 -3.56
CA ASP A 277 -24.33 -2.97 -3.63
C ASP A 277 -24.24 -1.69 -2.80
N PRO A 278 -23.75 -1.71 -1.54
CA PRO A 278 -23.54 -0.49 -0.76
C PRO A 278 -22.49 0.45 -1.37
N ILE A 279 -21.51 -0.11 -2.09
CA ILE A 279 -20.49 0.67 -2.79
C ILE A 279 -21.13 1.40 -3.97
N ARG A 280 -21.90 0.70 -4.81
CA ARG A 280 -22.61 1.33 -5.94
C ARG A 280 -23.64 2.35 -5.47
N LYS A 281 -24.58 1.92 -4.60
CA LYS A 281 -25.75 2.73 -4.22
C LYS A 281 -25.40 3.87 -3.27
N GLY A 282 -24.28 3.79 -2.56
CA GLY A 282 -23.83 4.79 -1.60
C GLY A 282 -22.57 5.52 -2.07
N PHE A 283 -21.42 4.85 -2.00
CA PHE A 283 -20.12 5.49 -2.21
C PHE A 283 -19.93 6.07 -3.63
N LEU A 284 -20.45 5.37 -4.63
CA LEU A 284 -20.36 5.73 -6.05
C LEU A 284 -21.63 6.40 -6.59
N ALA A 285 -22.55 6.82 -5.72
CA ALA A 285 -23.77 7.49 -6.14
C ALA A 285 -23.54 8.97 -6.52
N GLY A 286 -24.28 9.43 -7.54
CA GLY A 286 -24.29 10.83 -7.97
C GLY A 286 -22.96 11.31 -8.57
N GLU A 287 -22.82 12.63 -8.67
CA GLU A 287 -21.68 13.27 -9.32
C GLU A 287 -20.36 13.06 -8.56
N ALA A 288 -20.39 13.16 -7.22
CA ALA A 288 -19.24 12.86 -6.38
C ALA A 288 -18.80 11.39 -6.55
N GLY A 289 -19.77 10.48 -6.63
CA GLY A 289 -19.53 9.07 -6.92
C GLY A 289 -18.84 8.83 -8.26
N ALA A 290 -19.27 9.52 -9.32
CA ALA A 290 -18.63 9.44 -10.64
C ALA A 290 -17.16 9.92 -10.62
N ARG A 291 -16.83 10.94 -9.81
CA ARG A 291 -15.43 11.36 -9.60
C ARG A 291 -14.62 10.36 -8.79
N ARG A 292 -15.21 9.73 -7.77
CA ARG A 292 -14.55 8.69 -6.96
C ARG A 292 -14.29 7.42 -7.77
N ALA A 293 -15.21 7.05 -8.66
CA ALA A 293 -15.07 5.90 -9.56
C ALA A 293 -13.78 5.94 -10.42
N ARG A 294 -13.35 7.13 -10.86
CA ARG A 294 -12.10 7.35 -11.60
C ARG A 294 -10.83 7.22 -10.74
N ARG A 295 -11.00 6.98 -9.43
CA ARG A 295 -9.92 6.87 -8.44
C ARG A 295 -10.07 5.62 -7.57
N MET A 296 -10.91 4.68 -8.02
CA MET A 296 -10.95 3.31 -7.47
C MET A 296 -10.04 2.40 -8.27
N LEU A 297 -9.20 1.64 -7.57
CA LEU A 297 -8.20 0.76 -8.16
C LEU A 297 -8.57 -0.71 -7.92
N TYR A 298 -8.22 -1.57 -8.86
CA TYR A 298 -8.14 -2.99 -8.58
C TYR A 298 -6.94 -3.30 -7.68
N GLY A 299 -7.16 -4.12 -6.66
CA GLY A 299 -6.11 -4.70 -5.82
C GLY A 299 -6.40 -6.17 -5.58
N SER A 300 -5.36 -6.99 -5.47
CA SER A 300 -5.52 -8.41 -5.14
C SER A 300 -5.36 -8.64 -3.64
N ASP A 301 -4.28 -8.12 -3.05
CA ASP A 301 -3.72 -8.63 -1.79
C ASP A 301 -3.38 -10.13 -1.92
N TRP A 302 -2.61 -10.44 -2.97
CA TRP A 302 -2.41 -11.80 -3.45
C TRP A 302 -1.94 -12.78 -2.37
N SER A 303 -1.07 -12.38 -1.44
CA SER A 303 -0.60 -13.24 -0.35
C SER A 303 -1.69 -13.63 0.64
N MET A 304 -2.74 -12.81 0.76
CA MET A 304 -3.94 -13.17 1.53
C MET A 304 -4.87 -14.04 0.69
N LEU A 305 -5.12 -13.65 -0.56
CA LEU A 305 -5.96 -14.43 -1.48
C LEU A 305 -5.41 -15.83 -1.77
N SER A 306 -4.10 -16.03 -1.82
CA SER A 306 -3.49 -17.34 -2.09
C SER A 306 -3.83 -18.39 -1.03
N LYS A 307 -4.42 -17.97 0.10
CA LYS A 307 -4.92 -18.83 1.17
C LYS A 307 -6.39 -19.26 0.96
N GLU A 308 -7.09 -18.62 0.02
CA GLU A 308 -8.49 -18.89 -0.28
C GLU A 308 -8.64 -19.98 -1.35
N PHE A 309 -9.73 -20.74 -1.28
CA PHE A 309 -10.10 -21.66 -2.36
C PHE A 309 -10.43 -20.85 -3.63
N TYR A 310 -10.09 -21.40 -4.80
CA TYR A 310 -10.37 -20.78 -6.11
C TYR A 310 -9.70 -19.41 -6.32
N TYR A 311 -8.59 -19.10 -5.64
CA TYR A 311 -7.89 -17.82 -5.77
C TYR A 311 -7.51 -17.45 -7.22
N ALA A 312 -7.31 -18.45 -8.10
CA ALA A 312 -7.03 -18.25 -9.51
C ALA A 312 -8.18 -17.54 -10.25
N ASP A 313 -9.41 -17.69 -9.78
CA ASP A 313 -10.61 -17.10 -10.37
C ASP A 313 -10.90 -15.68 -9.86
N TYR A 314 -10.12 -15.16 -8.90
CA TYR A 314 -10.41 -13.88 -8.27
C TYR A 314 -10.47 -12.72 -9.27
N LEU A 315 -9.44 -12.55 -10.10
CA LEU A 315 -9.39 -11.47 -11.09
C LEU A 315 -10.57 -11.53 -12.09
N PRO A 316 -10.85 -12.66 -12.78
CA PRO A 316 -11.97 -12.71 -13.72
C PRO A 316 -13.32 -12.49 -13.02
N VAL A 317 -13.51 -12.97 -11.79
CA VAL A 317 -14.76 -12.74 -11.05
C VAL A 317 -14.92 -11.28 -10.63
N VAL A 318 -13.87 -10.65 -10.10
CA VAL A 318 -13.91 -9.22 -9.74
C VAL A 318 -14.18 -8.37 -10.98
N ALA A 319 -13.49 -8.62 -12.09
CA ALA A 319 -13.72 -7.90 -13.34
C ALA A 319 -15.18 -8.03 -13.82
N HIS A 320 -15.72 -9.26 -13.81
CA HIS A 320 -17.10 -9.52 -14.20
C HIS A 320 -18.10 -8.82 -13.27
N MET A 321 -17.93 -8.97 -11.95
CA MET A 321 -18.85 -8.45 -10.94
C MET A 321 -18.81 -6.93 -10.87
N TYR A 322 -17.63 -6.32 -10.96
CA TYR A 322 -17.48 -4.88 -10.98
C TYR A 322 -18.20 -4.28 -12.20
N ARG A 323 -17.98 -4.84 -13.40
CA ARG A 323 -18.70 -4.41 -14.62
C ARG A 323 -20.22 -4.52 -14.46
N ARG A 324 -20.70 -5.71 -14.09
CA ARG A 324 -22.14 -6.04 -14.05
C ARG A 324 -22.89 -5.31 -12.92
N LYS A 325 -22.29 -5.21 -11.73
CA LYS A 325 -22.96 -4.71 -10.52
C LYS A 325 -22.69 -3.25 -10.22
N ILE A 326 -21.57 -2.66 -10.65
CA ILE A 326 -21.29 -1.23 -10.44
C ILE A 326 -21.84 -0.40 -11.61
N TYR A 327 -21.65 -0.82 -12.86
CA TYR A 327 -22.00 -0.02 -14.05
C TYR A 327 -23.11 -0.60 -14.96
N GLY A 328 -23.58 -1.82 -14.70
CA GLY A 328 -24.68 -2.41 -15.46
C GLY A 328 -24.23 -3.05 -16.79
N VAL A 329 -24.91 -2.72 -17.90
CA VAL A 329 -24.65 -3.27 -19.25
C VAL A 329 -24.49 -2.15 -20.29
N GLY A 330 -23.68 -2.37 -21.32
CA GLY A 330 -23.43 -1.40 -22.41
C GLY A 330 -21.99 -0.88 -22.47
N GLN A 331 -21.64 -0.12 -23.53
CA GLN A 331 -20.26 0.35 -23.78
C GLN A 331 -19.67 1.21 -22.64
N GLY A 332 -20.50 2.00 -21.95
CA GLY A 332 -20.05 2.77 -20.77
C GLY A 332 -19.62 1.88 -19.60
N ALA A 333 -20.26 0.72 -19.42
CA ALA A 333 -19.89 -0.22 -18.37
C ALA A 333 -18.52 -0.87 -18.63
N GLU A 334 -18.22 -1.19 -19.89
CA GLU A 334 -16.93 -1.76 -20.30
C GLU A 334 -15.78 -0.77 -20.07
N ARG A 335 -15.94 0.49 -20.50
CA ARG A 335 -14.95 1.55 -20.29
C ARG A 335 -14.66 1.78 -18.80
N ASN A 336 -15.69 1.79 -17.96
CA ASN A 336 -15.51 2.00 -16.52
C ASN A 336 -14.87 0.79 -15.82
N ALA A 337 -15.14 -0.44 -16.29
CA ALA A 337 -14.45 -1.63 -15.78
C ALA A 337 -12.96 -1.60 -16.15
N GLN A 338 -12.63 -1.23 -17.39
CA GLN A 338 -11.25 -1.03 -17.82
C GLN A 338 -10.56 0.07 -16.99
N ALA A 339 -11.24 1.18 -16.73
CA ALA A 339 -10.69 2.24 -15.89
C ALA A 339 -10.31 1.74 -14.49
N PHE A 340 -11.18 0.96 -13.85
CA PHE A 340 -10.91 0.34 -12.55
C PHE A 340 -9.77 -0.69 -12.60
N LEU A 341 -9.71 -1.52 -13.64
CA LEU A 341 -8.70 -2.58 -13.77
C LEU A 341 -7.31 -2.06 -14.17
N SER A 342 -7.21 -0.92 -14.86
CA SER A 342 -5.92 -0.44 -15.39
C SER A 342 -5.76 1.09 -15.40
N HIS A 343 -6.68 1.87 -15.99
CA HIS A 343 -6.40 3.28 -16.28
C HIS A 343 -6.21 4.13 -15.02
N ASN A 344 -7.04 3.91 -14.00
CA ASN A 344 -6.94 4.62 -12.74
C ASN A 344 -5.59 4.32 -12.06
N ALA A 345 -5.08 3.09 -12.19
CA ALA A 345 -3.77 2.70 -11.67
C ALA A 345 -2.63 3.34 -12.47
N ALA A 346 -2.74 3.40 -13.79
CA ALA A 346 -1.75 4.08 -14.63
C ALA A 346 -1.61 5.57 -14.27
N GLU A 347 -2.72 6.23 -13.95
CA GLU A 347 -2.72 7.62 -13.49
C GLU A 347 -2.14 7.76 -12.07
N PHE A 348 -2.58 6.93 -11.13
CA PHE A 348 -2.06 6.92 -9.76
C PHE A 348 -0.55 6.71 -9.72
N LEU A 349 -0.04 5.78 -10.53
CA LEU A 349 1.37 5.43 -10.62
C LEU A 349 2.22 6.42 -11.43
N GLY A 350 1.59 7.36 -12.16
CA GLY A 350 2.29 8.29 -13.04
C GLY A 350 2.98 7.60 -14.21
N LEU A 351 2.30 6.64 -14.86
CA LEU A 351 2.87 5.84 -15.95
C LEU A 351 2.63 6.42 -17.34
N ARG A 352 1.90 7.54 -17.46
CA ARG A 352 1.63 8.17 -18.76
C ARG A 352 2.88 8.87 -19.28
N ALA A 353 3.04 8.92 -20.60
CA ALA A 353 4.08 9.72 -21.23
C ALA A 353 4.08 11.16 -20.69
N GLY A 354 5.26 11.64 -20.27
CA GLY A 354 5.44 12.98 -19.69
C GLY A 354 5.38 13.02 -18.16
N ASP A 355 4.85 11.99 -17.48
CA ASP A 355 4.86 11.93 -16.02
C ASP A 355 6.28 11.71 -15.47
N LYS A 356 6.57 12.26 -14.28
CA LYS A 356 7.89 12.14 -13.64
C LYS A 356 8.24 10.68 -13.33
N ALA A 357 7.27 9.88 -12.87
CA ALA A 357 7.49 8.46 -12.57
C ALA A 357 7.80 7.68 -13.84
N ARG A 358 7.06 7.94 -14.93
CA ARG A 358 7.36 7.38 -16.24
C ARG A 358 8.77 7.73 -16.74
N ALA A 359 9.18 8.99 -16.64
CA ALA A 359 10.52 9.41 -17.05
C ALA A 359 11.64 8.72 -16.25
N ARG A 360 11.46 8.58 -14.92
CA ARG A 360 12.41 7.81 -14.08
C ARG A 360 12.50 6.36 -14.53
N LEU A 361 11.36 5.76 -14.86
CA LEU A 361 11.30 4.38 -15.31
C LEU A 361 12.02 4.20 -16.64
N GLU A 362 11.74 5.03 -17.64
CA GLU A 362 12.44 4.98 -18.93
C GLU A 362 13.95 5.16 -18.80
N ALA A 363 14.39 6.07 -17.91
CA ALA A 363 15.81 6.23 -17.59
C ALA A 363 16.40 4.95 -16.97
N TRP A 364 15.67 4.27 -16.07
CA TRP A 364 16.09 2.99 -15.52
C TRP A 364 16.21 1.91 -16.60
N TYR A 365 15.24 1.80 -17.52
CA TYR A 365 15.29 0.83 -18.63
C TYR A 365 16.53 1.06 -19.50
N SER A 366 16.79 2.33 -19.85
CA SER A 366 17.98 2.71 -20.62
C SER A 366 19.29 2.31 -19.92
N ARG A 367 19.43 2.56 -18.61
CA ARG A 367 20.62 2.17 -17.84
C ARG A 367 20.89 0.67 -17.83
N HIS A 368 19.83 -0.15 -17.93
CA HIS A 368 19.94 -1.61 -17.92
C HIS A 368 19.87 -2.25 -19.31
N GLY A 369 19.83 -1.46 -20.39
CA GLY A 369 19.71 -1.99 -21.76
C GLY A 369 18.39 -2.72 -22.02
N LEU A 370 17.30 -2.31 -21.35
CA LEU A 370 15.97 -2.90 -21.48
C LEU A 370 15.10 -2.11 -22.46
N ASP A 371 14.21 -2.80 -23.18
CA ASP A 371 13.24 -2.16 -24.06
C ASP A 371 12.06 -1.56 -23.27
N ALA A 372 11.86 -0.24 -23.39
CA ALA A 372 10.78 0.49 -22.75
C ALA A 372 9.47 0.49 -23.57
N ALA A 373 9.44 -0.06 -24.79
CA ALA A 373 8.24 -0.15 -25.61
C ALA A 373 7.01 -0.75 -24.89
N PRO A 374 7.15 -1.77 -24.01
CA PRO A 374 6.01 -2.29 -23.26
C PRO A 374 5.33 -1.24 -22.37
N LEU A 375 6.01 -0.16 -21.97
CA LEU A 375 5.41 0.89 -21.17
C LEU A 375 4.40 1.74 -21.98
N ARG A 376 4.49 1.77 -23.32
CA ARG A 376 3.57 2.53 -24.18
C ARG A 376 2.10 2.10 -24.08
N ARG A 377 1.85 0.89 -23.56
CA ARG A 377 0.49 0.42 -23.29
C ARG A 377 -0.28 1.32 -22.31
N PHE A 378 0.42 2.12 -21.51
CA PHE A 378 -0.17 3.07 -20.55
C PHE A 378 -0.43 4.46 -21.15
N ASP A 379 0.00 4.71 -22.40
CA ASP A 379 -0.20 5.99 -23.09
C ASP A 379 -1.58 6.07 -23.75
N ALA A 380 -2.13 4.91 -24.11
CA ALA A 380 -3.49 4.82 -24.61
C ALA A 380 -4.46 5.07 -23.44
N VAL A 381 -5.22 6.16 -23.54
CA VAL A 381 -6.58 6.42 -23.02
C VAL A 381 -6.67 7.85 -22.46
N GLY A 382 -6.79 8.79 -23.40
CA GLY A 382 -7.42 10.09 -23.21
C GLY A 382 -8.47 10.25 -24.31
N GLY A 383 -9.73 9.94 -24.00
CA GLY A 383 -10.87 10.01 -24.90
C GLY A 383 -12.19 9.90 -24.16
#